data_AF-B4CUC9-F1
#
_entry.id   AF-B4CUC9-F1
#
_cell.length_a   1.000
_cell.length_b   1.000
_cell.length_c   1.000
_cell.angle_alpha   90.00
_cell.angle_beta   90.00
_cell.angle_gamma   90.00
#
_symmetry.space_group_name_H-M   'P 1'
#
loop_
_entity.id
_entity.type
_entity.pdbx_description
1 polymer ?
#
loop_
_entity_poly.entity_id
_entity_poly.type
_entity_poly.pdbx_seq_one_letter_code
_entity_poly.pdbx_strand_id
1 'polypeptide(L)'
;MNRQTREGSGPRRHHLRHELTPSQQRNWENLAGITVIDRQEVILDIFARRAQTREARLQVELAQLEYSLPRLTRAWGHLVRQGGGIGARGEGETPA
;
A
#
# COMPACT_ATOMS: atom_id res chain seq x y z
N MET A 1 -8.21 19.59 36.55
CA MET A 1 -9.30 19.90 35.60
C MET A 1 -8.68 20.55 34.37
N ASN A 2 -9.21 20.27 33.17
CA ASN A 2 -8.71 20.54 31.79
C ASN A 2 -7.65 19.54 31.31
N ARG A 3 -7.99 18.46 30.57
CA ARG A 3 -8.64 18.34 29.23
C ARG A 3 -8.02 19.26 28.18
N GLN A 4 -7.04 18.72 27.46
CA GLN A 4 -7.01 18.73 26.00
C GLN A 4 -6.05 17.65 25.52
N THR A 5 -6.64 16.52 25.14
CA THR A 5 -6.04 15.41 24.42
C THR A 5 -5.52 15.93 23.08
N ARG A 6 -4.21 15.77 22.85
CA ARG A 6 -3.62 15.90 21.52
C ARG A 6 -4.00 14.68 20.70
N GLU A 7 -5.25 14.62 20.23
CA GLU A 7 -5.67 13.63 19.25
C GLU A 7 -5.11 14.03 17.87
N GLY A 8 -4.03 13.35 17.51
CA GLY A 8 -3.72 12.82 16.18
C GLY A 8 -4.13 13.64 14.96
N SER A 9 -3.26 14.58 14.55
CA SER A 9 -3.15 15.00 13.15
C SER A 9 -2.37 13.95 12.34
N GLY A 10 -2.83 12.70 12.37
CA GLY A 10 -2.31 11.62 11.53
C GLY A 10 -3.27 11.33 10.38
N PRO A 11 -2.80 10.83 9.23
CA PRO A 11 -3.71 10.37 8.18
C PRO A 11 -4.65 9.32 8.76
N ARG A 12 -5.96 9.44 8.48
CA ARG A 12 -6.96 8.45 8.91
C ARG A 12 -6.60 7.13 8.22
N ARG A 13 -6.21 6.13 9.01
CA ARG A 13 -5.82 4.80 8.54
C ARG A 13 -6.87 3.79 8.97
N HIS A 14 -7.44 3.05 8.02
CA HIS A 14 -8.36 1.97 8.33
C HIS A 14 -7.64 0.63 8.27
N HIS A 15 -7.80 -0.18 9.32
CA HIS A 15 -7.11 -1.45 9.48
C HIS A 15 -8.06 -2.60 9.12
N LEU A 16 -7.70 -3.40 8.13
CA LEU A 16 -8.46 -4.59 7.74
C LEU A 16 -7.77 -5.85 8.27
N ARG A 17 -8.55 -6.77 8.86
CA ARG A 17 -8.05 -7.98 9.53
C ARG A 17 -7.49 -9.04 8.59
N HIS A 18 -7.86 -8.99 7.31
CA HIS A 18 -7.47 -9.95 6.30
C HIS A 18 -6.42 -9.35 5.38
N GLU A 19 -5.61 -10.24 4.77
CA GLU A 19 -4.67 -9.85 3.74
C GLU A 19 -5.42 -9.33 2.52
N LEU A 20 -4.94 -8.23 1.95
CA LEU A 20 -5.56 -7.63 0.78
C LEU A 20 -4.66 -7.80 -0.43
N THR A 21 -5.25 -8.26 -1.53
CA THR A 21 -4.59 -8.13 -2.83
C THR A 21 -4.37 -6.65 -3.17
N PRO A 22 -3.36 -6.32 -3.99
CA PRO A 22 -3.12 -4.93 -4.40
C PRO A 22 -4.31 -4.25 -5.07
N SER A 23 -5.18 -4.99 -5.76
CA SER A 23 -6.42 -4.45 -6.34
C SER A 23 -7.48 -4.16 -5.28
N GLN A 24 -7.66 -5.05 -4.29
CA GLN A 24 -8.63 -4.84 -3.22
C GLN A 24 -8.28 -3.62 -2.38
N GLN A 25 -7.01 -3.48 -1.96
CA GLN A 25 -6.57 -2.33 -1.16
C GLN A 25 -6.87 -1.02 -1.89
N ARG A 26 -6.46 -0.88 -3.16
CA ARG A 26 -6.73 0.33 -3.95
C ARG A 26 -8.22 0.64 -4.11
N ASN A 27 -9.05 -0.39 -4.35
CA ASN A 27 -10.49 -0.19 -4.48
C ASN A 27 -11.09 0.36 -3.17
N TRP A 28 -10.65 -0.15 -2.02
CA TRP A 28 -11.07 0.35 -0.72
C TRP A 28 -10.56 1.77 -0.45
N GLU A 29 -9.30 2.07 -0.79
CA GLU A 29 -8.73 3.42 -0.64
C GLU A 29 -9.47 4.44 -1.50
N ASN A 30 -9.79 4.09 -2.76
CA ASN A 30 -10.56 4.93 -3.67
C ASN A 30 -11.99 5.16 -3.18
N LEU A 31 -12.63 4.13 -2.62
CA LEU A 31 -14.00 4.21 -2.12
C LEU A 31 -14.10 5.02 -0.82
N ALA A 32 -13.14 4.82 0.08
CA ALA A 32 -13.17 5.38 1.43
C ALA A 32 -12.42 6.72 1.53
N GLY A 33 -11.60 7.09 0.55
CA GLY A 33 -10.80 8.32 0.55
C GLY A 33 -9.76 8.38 1.67
N ILE A 34 -9.36 7.22 2.19
CA ILE A 34 -8.43 7.06 3.32
C ILE A 34 -7.44 5.96 3.01
N THR A 35 -6.28 6.01 3.65
CA THR A 35 -5.27 4.94 3.55
C THR A 35 -5.81 3.67 4.20
N VAL A 36 -5.71 2.55 3.49
CA VAL A 36 -6.16 1.24 3.97
C VAL A 36 -4.94 0.39 4.21
N ILE A 37 -4.85 -0.19 5.41
CA ILE A 37 -3.74 -1.00 5.88
C ILE A 37 -4.26 -2.39 6.17
N ASP A 38 -3.60 -3.40 5.62
CA ASP A 38 -3.93 -4.79 5.90
C ASP A 38 -3.11 -5.37 7.07
N ARG A 39 -3.40 -6.61 7.43
CA ARG A 39 -2.70 -7.30 8.52
C ARG A 39 -1.19 -7.44 8.26
N GLN A 40 -0.77 -7.68 7.02
CA GLN A 40 0.64 -7.90 6.70
C GLN A 40 1.43 -6.61 6.91
N GLU A 41 0.91 -5.46 6.47
CA GLU A 41 1.55 -4.16 6.68
C GLU A 41 1.69 -3.83 8.19
N VAL A 42 0.67 -4.14 9.00
CA VAL A 42 0.77 -3.99 10.47
C VAL A 42 1.85 -4.89 11.07
N ILE A 43 1.95 -6.13 10.62
CA ILE A 43 2.98 -7.07 11.10
C ILE A 43 4.38 -6.56 10.75
N LEU A 44 4.58 -6.09 9.51
CA LEU A 44 5.85 -5.55 9.06
C LEU A 44 6.24 -4.28 9.82
N ASP A 45 5.28 -3.40 10.14
CA ASP A 45 5.53 -2.22 10.97
C ASP A 45 5.92 -2.60 12.41
N ILE A 46 5.24 -3.60 13.00
CA ILE A 46 5.61 -4.13 14.33
C ILE A 46 7.03 -4.72 14.30
N PHE A 47 7.37 -5.49 13.27
CA PHE A 47 8.72 -6.06 13.13
C PHE A 47 9.78 -4.99 12.92
N ALA A 48 9.51 -3.98 12.10
CA ALA A 48 10.42 -2.84 11.90
C ALA A 48 10.71 -2.11 13.20
N ARG A 49 9.69 -1.88 14.04
CA ARG A 49 9.86 -1.26 15.36
C ARG A 49 10.63 -2.13 16.35
N ARG A 50 10.63 -3.45 16.17
CA ARG A 50 11.24 -4.41 17.10
C ARG A 50 12.62 -4.90 16.66
N ALA A 51 13.00 -4.78 15.40
CA ALA A 51 14.27 -5.29 14.87
C ALA A 51 15.50 -4.56 15.47
N GLN A 52 16.21 -5.25 16.37
CA GLN A 52 17.39 -4.71 17.06
C GLN A 52 18.72 -5.08 16.41
N THR A 53 18.80 -6.23 15.74
CA THR A 53 20.03 -6.71 15.10
C THR A 53 20.08 -6.28 13.63
N ARG A 54 21.30 -6.25 13.05
CA ARG A 54 21.48 -5.91 11.64
C ARG A 54 20.78 -6.92 10.71
N GLU A 55 20.88 -8.20 11.04
CA GLU A 55 20.20 -9.28 10.31
C GLU A 55 18.68 -9.13 10.35
N ALA A 56 18.10 -8.89 11.54
CA ALA A 56 16.65 -8.71 11.66
C ALA A 56 16.16 -7.50 10.86
N ARG A 57 16.91 -6.39 10.85
CA ARG A 57 16.58 -5.20 10.05
C ARG A 57 16.58 -5.52 8.55
N LEU A 58 17.61 -6.23 8.07
CA LEU A 58 17.70 -6.64 6.66
C LEU A 58 16.54 -7.55 6.25
N GLN A 59 16.14 -8.49 7.09
CA GLN A 59 15.00 -9.37 6.80
C GLN A 59 13.68 -8.60 6.75
N VAL A 60 13.47 -7.65 7.67
CA VAL A 60 12.28 -6.80 7.65
C VAL A 60 12.25 -5.91 6.41
N GLU A 61 13.38 -5.32 6.04
CA GLU A 61 13.51 -4.49 4.84
C GLU A 61 13.23 -5.30 3.57
N LEU A 62 13.80 -6.50 3.45
CA LEU A 62 13.50 -7.41 2.34
C LEU A 62 12.00 -7.72 2.26
N ALA A 63 11.38 -8.08 3.38
CA ALA A 63 9.95 -8.39 3.42
C ALA A 63 9.08 -7.16 3.06
N GLN A 64 9.49 -5.95 3.46
CA GLN A 64 8.82 -4.72 3.07
C GLN A 64 8.94 -4.45 1.56
N LEU A 65 10.10 -4.72 0.97
CA LEU A 65 10.31 -4.61 -0.48
C LEU A 65 9.45 -5.61 -1.25
N GLU A 66 9.42 -6.88 -0.83
CA GLU A 66 8.60 -7.92 -1.44
C GLU A 66 7.10 -7.63 -1.34
N TYR A 67 6.63 -7.10 -0.20
CA TYR A 67 5.25 -6.67 -0.02
C TYR A 67 4.89 -5.47 -0.90
N SER A 68 5.81 -4.51 -1.04
CA SER A 68 5.57 -3.27 -1.78
C SER A 68 5.65 -3.45 -3.29
N LEU A 69 6.54 -4.31 -3.78
CA LEU A 69 6.78 -4.53 -5.22
C LEU A 69 5.50 -4.77 -6.05
N PRO A 70 4.62 -5.74 -5.72
CA PRO A 70 3.39 -5.98 -6.50
C PRO A 70 2.37 -4.83 -6.39
N ARG A 71 2.45 -4.02 -5.33
CA ARG A 71 1.57 -2.86 -5.09
C ARG A 71 2.03 -1.63 -5.87
N LEU A 72 3.34 -1.46 -6.03
CA LEU A 72 3.95 -0.41 -6.85
C LEU A 72 3.72 -0.67 -8.34
N THR A 73 4.02 -1.86 -8.86
CA THR A 73 3.94 -2.19 -10.30
C THR A 73 2.58 -1.89 -10.92
N ARG A 74 1.48 -2.04 -10.16
CA ARG A 74 0.12 -1.71 -10.65
C ARG A 74 -0.21 -0.21 -10.57
N ALA A 75 0.48 0.56 -9.74
CA ALA A 75 0.38 2.03 -9.75
C ALA A 75 1.04 2.62 -11.02
N TRP A 76 2.11 1.98 -11.53
CA TRP A 76 2.73 2.34 -12.82
C TRP A 76 1.75 2.23 -13.99
N GLY A 77 0.85 1.26 -14.01
CA GLY A 77 -0.19 1.17 -15.04
C GLY A 77 -1.17 2.36 -15.06
N HIS A 78 -1.36 3.04 -13.92
CA HIS A 78 -2.14 4.27 -13.83
C HIS A 78 -1.33 5.49 -14.32
N LEU A 79 -0.03 5.53 -14.01
CA LEU A 79 0.90 6.56 -14.48
C LEU A 79 1.11 6.52 -16.00
N VAL A 80 1.21 5.32 -16.60
CA VAL A 80 1.27 5.14 -18.07
C VAL A 80 0.01 5.69 -18.75
N ARG A 81 -1.16 5.50 -18.13
CA ARG A 81 -2.44 6.02 -18.64
C ARG A 81 -2.57 7.54 -18.49
N GLN A 82 -1.92 8.15 -17.50
CA GLN A 82 -1.85 9.60 -17.33
C GLN A 82 -0.76 10.26 -18.21
N GLY A 83 0.33 9.57 -18.52
CA GLY A 83 1.46 10.10 -19.29
C GLY A 83 1.38 9.92 -20.81
N GLY A 84 0.46 9.11 -21.33
CA GLY A 84 0.50 8.67 -22.73
C GLY A 84 -0.86 8.39 -23.33
N GLY A 85 -1.75 9.39 -23.32
CA GLY A 85 -2.96 9.41 -24.14
C GLY A 85 -2.71 9.95 -25.55
N ILE A 86 -1.65 9.54 -26.24
CA ILE A 86 -1.44 9.81 -27.66
C ILE A 86 -0.91 8.53 -28.31
N GLY A 87 -1.80 7.73 -28.91
CA GLY A 87 -1.42 6.69 -29.87
C GLY A 87 -1.24 5.27 -29.34
N ALA A 88 -2.34 4.56 -29.08
CA ALA A 88 -2.41 3.11 -29.28
C ALA A 88 -3.87 2.67 -29.48
N ARG A 89 -4.55 3.33 -30.43
CA ARG A 89 -5.63 2.67 -31.15
C ARG A 89 -4.95 1.83 -32.23
N GLY A 90 -4.50 0.64 -31.84
CA GLY A 90 -4.20 -0.46 -32.74
C GLY A 90 -5.29 -1.49 -32.53
N GLU A 91 -6.03 -1.79 -33.58
CA GLU A 91 -7.13 -2.73 -33.59
C GLU A 91 -6.67 -4.13 -33.20
N GLY A 92 -7.49 -4.81 -32.40
CA GLY A 92 -7.41 -6.26 -32.18
C GLY A 92 -6.33 -6.69 -31.20
N GLU A 93 -6.74 -7.05 -29.98
CA GLU A 93 -6.39 -8.32 -29.30
C GLU A 93 -6.83 -8.22 -27.84
N THR A 94 -7.81 -9.05 -27.49
CA THR A 94 -8.30 -9.25 -26.12
C THR A 94 -7.40 -10.27 -25.44
N PRO A 95 -6.87 -10.06 -24.22
CA PRO A 95 -6.20 -11.15 -23.52
C PRO A 95 -7.23 -11.99 -22.76
N ALA A 96 -7.13 -13.29 -23.00
CA ALA A 96 -7.66 -14.37 -22.19
C ALA A 96 -7.01 -14.41 -20.79
#